data_AF-A0A2S7PA05-F1
#
_entry.id   AF-A0A2S7PA05-F1
#
_cell.length_a   1.000
_cell.length_b   1.000
_cell.length_c   1.000
_cell.angle_alpha   90.00
_cell.angle_beta   90.00
_cell.angle_gamma   90.00
#
_symmetry.space_group_name_H-M   'P 1'
#
loop_
_entity.id
_entity.type
_entity.pdbx_description
1 polymer ?
#
loop_
_entity_poly.entity_id
_entity_poly.type
_entity_poly.pdbx_seq_one_letter_code
_entity_poly.pdbx_strand_id
1 'polypeptide(L)' 'MSYNVYLVDRFGFPRNHHIIFVETHENGNGTGFIYQVTDSTQTGMEHDHKSTQRPEDSASFAGLKSFSARYL' A
#
# COMPACT_ATOMS: atom_id res chain seq x y z
N MET A 1 15.96 8.19 9.39
CA MET A 1 14.81 8.83 8.68
C MET A 1 13.55 8.09 9.04
N SER A 2 12.43 8.82 9.15
CA SER A 2 11.09 8.26 9.34
C SER A 2 10.27 8.49 8.08
N TYR A 3 9.51 7.49 7.65
CA TYR A 3 8.59 7.60 6.52
C TYR A 3 7.15 7.61 7.00
N ASN A 4 6.27 8.30 6.27
CA ASN A 4 4.85 8.16 6.47
C ASN A 4 4.41 6.81 5.91
N VAL A 5 3.74 6.01 6.73
CA VAL A 5 3.26 4.68 6.36
C VAL A 5 1.75 4.64 6.47
N TYR A 6 1.12 4.06 5.48
CA TYR A 6 -0.34 4.00 5.37
C TYR A 6 -0.80 2.59 5.03
N LEU A 7 -1.92 2.17 5.63
CA LEU A 7 -2.73 1.08 5.10
C LEU A 7 -3.62 1.66 3.99
N VAL A 8 -3.59 1.06 2.81
CA VAL A 8 -4.50 1.40 1.72
C VAL A 8 -5.46 0.25 1.54
N ASP A 9 -6.76 0.58 1.52
CA ASP A 9 -7.80 -0.35 1.12
C ASP A 9 -7.98 -0.24 -0.39
N ARG A 10 -7.93 -1.38 -1.08
CA ARG A 10 -8.23 -1.47 -2.52
C ARG A 10 -9.41 -2.39 -2.77
N PHE A 11 -10.29 -1.98 -3.67
CA PHE A 11 -11.29 -2.86 -4.24
C PHE A 11 -10.61 -4.00 -5.00
N GLY A 12 -10.97 -5.22 -4.67
CA GLY A 12 -10.45 -6.43 -5.27
C GLY A 12 -11.55 -7.47 -5.45
N PHE A 13 -11.28 -8.47 -6.29
CA PHE A 13 -12.17 -9.62 -6.49
C PHE A 13 -11.42 -10.89 -6.06
N PRO A 14 -12.01 -11.77 -5.23
CA PRO A 14 -13.37 -11.74 -4.69
C PRO A 14 -13.53 -10.88 -3.42
N ARG A 15 -12.45 -10.31 -2.87
CA ARG A 15 -12.45 -9.53 -1.63
C ARG A 15 -11.56 -8.30 -1.79
N ASN A 16 -11.86 -7.26 -0.99
CA ASN A 16 -10.97 -6.12 -0.86
C ASN A 16 -9.58 -6.55 -0.40
N HIS A 17 -8.58 -5.83 -0.88
CA HIS A 17 -7.18 -6.12 -0.63
C HIS A 17 -6.54 -4.97 0.13
N HIS A 18 -5.82 -5.31 1.20
CA HIS A 18 -5.07 -4.34 1.98
C HIS A 18 -3.62 -4.35 1.54
N ILE A 19 -3.07 -3.16 1.31
CA ILE A 19 -1.66 -2.99 0.99
C ILE A 19 -1.05 -1.94 1.91
N ILE A 20 0.27 -1.98 2.04
CA ILE A 20 1.02 -0.95 2.74
C ILE A 20 1.57 0.02 1.70
N PHE A 21 1.36 1.32 1.90
CA PHE A 21 2.01 2.38 1.14
C PHE A 21 2.99 3.13 2.04
N VAL A 22 4.22 3.28 1.56
CA VAL A 22 5.28 4.06 2.21
C VAL A 22 5.58 5.25 1.33
N GLU A 23 5.31 6.46 1.83
CA GLU A 23 5.55 7.70 1.12
C GLU A 23 7.03 8.10 1.22
N THR A 24 7.72 8.19 0.09
CA THR A 24 9.17 8.46 0.03
C THR A 24 9.52 9.72 -0.77
N HIS A 25 8.62 10.20 -1.62
CA HIS A 25 8.80 11.35 -2.51
C HIS A 25 9.94 11.22 -3.54
N GLU A 26 10.54 10.04 -3.69
CA GLU A 26 11.70 9.82 -4.58
C GLU A 26 11.39 10.07 -6.06
N ASN A 27 10.13 9.85 -6.46
CA ASN A 27 9.67 10.03 -7.86
C ASN A 27 8.70 11.20 -8.01
N GLY A 28 8.68 12.14 -7.06
CA GLY A 28 7.77 13.29 -7.04
C GLY A 28 6.96 13.40 -5.76
N ASN A 29 6.31 14.54 -5.54
CA ASN A 29 5.62 14.82 -4.29
C ASN A 29 4.42 13.88 -4.05
N GLY A 30 4.43 13.12 -2.97
CA GLY A 30 3.39 12.13 -2.64
C GLY A 30 3.57 10.77 -3.33
N THR A 31 4.69 10.56 -4.01
CA THR A 31 5.06 9.24 -4.54
C THR A 31 5.70 8.36 -3.47
N GLY A 32 5.71 7.06 -3.72
CA GLY A 32 6.28 6.12 -2.78
C GLY A 32 6.27 4.70 -3.31
N PHE A 33 6.30 3.74 -2.39
CA PHE A 33 6.28 2.31 -2.69
C PHE A 33 5.06 1.65 -2.07
N ILE A 34 4.49 0.70 -2.79
CA ILE A 34 3.55 -0.24 -2.21
C ILE A 34 4.23 -1.55 -1.88
N TYR A 35 3.78 -2.17 -0.81
CA TYR A 35 4.13 -3.50 -0.39
C TYR A 35 2.85 -4.28 -0.19
N GLN A 36 2.78 -5.45 -0.80
CA GLN A 36 1.57 -6.26 -0.81
C GLN A 36 1.91 -7.73 -0.84
N VAL A 37 0.95 -8.53 -0.41
CA VAL A 37 0.96 -9.97 -0.65
C VAL A 37 -0.01 -10.25 -1.78
N THR A 38 0.47 -10.88 -2.83
CA THR A 38 -0.32 -11.27 -4.00
C THR A 38 -0.49 -12.77 -4.04
N ASP A 39 -1.44 -13.21 -4.88
CA ASP A 39 -1.80 -14.61 -5.09
C ASP A 39 -2.56 -15.25 -3.91
N SER A 40 -2.83 -16.56 -3.98
CA SER A 40 -3.74 -17.28 -3.08
C SER A 40 -3.01 -18.22 -2.12
N THR A 41 -3.69 -18.61 -1.03
CA THR A 41 -3.16 -19.63 -0.10
C THR A 41 -2.98 -21.00 -0.75
N GLN A 42 -3.68 -21.29 -1.86
CA GLN A 42 -3.59 -22.58 -2.56
C GLN A 42 -2.37 -22.67 -3.48
N THR A 43 -2.01 -21.56 -4.11
CA THR A 43 -0.91 -21.43 -5.08
C THR A 43 0.38 -20.95 -4.43
N GLY A 44 0.28 -20.38 -3.23
CA GLY A 44 1.40 -19.77 -2.50
C GLY A 44 1.27 -18.26 -2.54
N MET A 45 1.38 -17.63 -1.36
CA MET A 45 1.37 -16.18 -1.23
C MET A 45 2.76 -15.62 -1.50
N GLU A 46 2.86 -14.64 -2.39
CA GLU A 46 4.12 -13.98 -2.74
C GLU A 46 4.15 -12.54 -2.27
N HIS A 47 5.33 -12.07 -1.85
CA HIS A 47 5.55 -10.68 -1.50
C HIS A 47 5.88 -9.90 -2.78
N ASP A 48 5.08 -8.88 -3.08
CA ASP A 48 5.31 -7.96 -4.20
C ASP A 48 5.52 -6.53 -3.68
N HIS A 49 6.38 -5.78 -4.37
CA HIS A 49 6.58 -4.36 -4.10
C HIS A 49 6.89 -3.60 -5.39
N LYS A 50 6.38 -2.38 -5.48
CA LYS A 50 6.63 -1.50 -6.63
C LYS A 50 6.49 -0.03 -6.28
N SER A 51 7.17 0.82 -7.05
CA SER A 51 6.94 2.27 -6.99
C SER A 51 5.55 2.61 -7.50
N THR A 52 4.96 3.67 -6.94
CA THR A 52 3.62 4.13 -7.32
C THR A 52 3.48 5.64 -7.14
N GLN A 53 2.49 6.20 -7.86
CA GLN A 53 1.90 7.50 -7.54
C GLN A 53 1.01 7.39 -6.29
N ARG A 54 0.33 8.47 -5.90
CA ARG A 54 -0.54 8.48 -4.72
C ARG A 54 -1.60 7.38 -4.84
N PRO A 55 -1.87 6.62 -3.76
CA PRO A 55 -2.88 5.57 -3.80
C PRO A 55 -4.27 6.07 -4.19
N GLU A 56 -4.60 7.30 -3.83
CA GLU A 56 -5.87 8.00 -4.12
C GLU A 56 -6.13 8.18 -5.62
N ASP A 57 -5.06 8.22 -6.44
CA ASP A 57 -5.19 8.37 -7.89
C ASP A 57 -5.57 7.04 -8.59
N SER A 58 -5.61 5.92 -7.84
CA SER A 58 -5.95 4.61 -8.37
C SER A 58 -7.46 4.39 -8.45
N ALA A 59 -7.95 3.86 -9.57
CA ALA A 59 -9.37 3.50 -9.73
C ALA A 59 -9.85 2.42 -8.74
N SER A 60 -8.95 1.63 -8.16
CA SER A 60 -9.27 0.64 -7.13
C SER A 60 -9.16 1.18 -5.71
N PHE A 61 -8.87 2.46 -5.51
CA PHE A 61 -8.77 3.06 -4.18
C PHE A 61 -10.12 3.01 -3.43
N ALA A 62 -10.10 2.47 -2.22
CA ALA A 62 -11.27 2.37 -1.35
C ALA A 62 -11.10 3.11 -0.01
N GLY A 63 -9.85 3.39 0.40
CA GLY A 63 -9.58 4.09 1.65
C GLY A 63 -8.09 4.14 2.02
N LEU A 64 -7.77 5.03 2.95
CA LEU A 64 -6.41 5.22 3.47
C LEU A 64 -6.46 5.39 4.99
N LYS A 65 -5.54 4.72 5.71
CA LYS A 65 -5.35 4.90 7.15
C LYS A 65 -3.87 5.10 7.46
N SER A 66 -3.53 6.24 8.06
CA SER A 66 -2.16 6.50 8.52
C SER A 66 -1.81 5.63 9.73
N PHE A 67 -0.63 5.01 9.69
CA PHE A 67 -0.01 4.42 10.86
C PHE A 67 0.86 5.46 11.55
N SER A 68 0.40 5.96 12.69
CA SER A 68 1.26 6.65 13.64
C SER A 68 1.76 5.61 14.64
N ALA A 69 2.96 5.07 14.42
CA ALA A 69 3.65 4.30 15.45
C ALA A 69 4.05 5.25 16.59
N ARG A 70 3.21 5.39 17.61
CA ARG A 70 3.66 5.91 18.90
C ARG A 70 4.44 4.77 19.56
N TYR A 71 5.76 4.94 19.64
CA TYR A 71 6.56 4.13 20.56
C TYR A 71 6.09 4.43 21.98
N LEU A 72 5.64 3.39 22.70
CA LEU A 72 5.40 3.40 24.15
C LEU A 72 6.73 3.24 24.88
#